data_AF-A0A1F5C1S6-F1
#
_entry.id   AF-A0A1F5C1S6-F1
#
_cell.length_a   1.000
_cell.length_b   1.000
_cell.length_c   1.000
_cell.angle_alpha   90.00
_cell.angle_beta   90.00
_cell.angle_gamma   90.00
#
_symmetry.space_group_name_H-M   'P 1'
#
loop_
_entity.id
_entity.type
_entity.pdbx_description
1 polymer ?
#
loop_
_entity_poly.entity_id
_entity_poly.type
_entity_poly.pdbx_seq_one_letter_code
_entity_poly.pdbx_strand_id
1 'polypeptide(L)' 'MLFRQPDEAFYVRKIIRLANVSPGGAQRELKRLSEAGIIVRTIQDSHVLYQANPACPAYIELRSLFISSP' A
#
# COMPACT_ATOMS: atom_id res chain seq x y z
N MET A 1 -4.07 2.11 -6.47
CA MET A 1 -4.48 2.91 -5.30
C MET A 1 -3.24 3.42 -4.58
N LEU A 2 -2.52 2.61 -3.78
CA LEU A 2 -1.28 3.04 -3.10
C LEU A 2 -0.24 3.67 -4.06
N PHE A 3 0.10 3.01 -5.16
CA PHE A 3 1.04 3.55 -6.15
C PHE A 3 0.41 4.54 -7.15
N ARG A 4 -0.92 4.68 -7.17
CA ARG A 4 -1.61 5.70 -7.96
C ARG A 4 -1.69 7.04 -7.21
N GLN A 5 -1.75 6.98 -5.89
CA GLN A 5 -1.81 8.12 -4.97
C GLN A 5 -0.73 7.92 -3.90
N PRO A 6 0.56 8.01 -4.28
CA PRO A 6 1.66 7.69 -3.38
C PRO A 6 1.76 8.64 -2.19
N ASP A 7 1.21 9.84 -2.28
CA ASP A 7 1.19 10.84 -1.21
C ASP A 7 0.04 10.61 -0.20
N GLU A 8 -0.86 9.67 -0.48
CA GLU A 8 -1.99 9.34 0.40
C GLU A 8 -1.71 8.07 1.21
N ALA A 9 -1.92 8.16 2.53
CA ALA A 9 -1.90 7.02 3.43
C ALA A 9 -3.31 6.44 3.58
N PHE A 10 -3.43 5.11 3.57
CA PHE A 10 -4.71 4.43 3.55
C PHE A 10 -4.88 3.47 4.73
N TYR A 11 -6.04 3.56 5.38
CA TYR A 11 -6.45 2.57 6.36
C TYR A 11 -6.60 1.18 5.74
N VAL A 12 -6.26 0.14 6.51
CA VAL A 12 -6.42 -1.26 6.12
C VAL A 12 -7.83 -1.57 5.59
N ARG A 13 -8.87 -1.05 6.25
CA ARG A 13 -10.27 -1.25 5.82
C ARG A 13 -10.56 -0.66 4.44
N LYS A 14 -9.99 0.52 4.13
CA LYS A 14 -10.14 1.18 2.82
C LYS A 14 -9.45 0.35 1.74
N ILE A 15 -8.26 -0.18 2.02
CA ILE A 15 -7.52 -1.07 1.11
C ILE A 15 -8.31 -2.36 0.83
N ILE A 16 -8.78 -3.05 1.87
CA ILE A 16 -9.58 -4.29 1.75
C ILE A 16 -10.80 -4.06 0.84
N ARG A 17 -11.54 -2.97 1.07
CA ARG A 17 -12.74 -2.63 0.29
C ARG A 17 -12.41 -2.37 -1.18
N LEU A 18 -11.34 -1.63 -1.45
CA LEU A 18 -10.98 -1.22 -2.82
C LEU A 18 -10.30 -2.33 -3.61
N ALA A 19 -9.55 -3.23 -2.96
CA ALA A 19 -8.91 -4.38 -3.59
C ALA A 19 -9.83 -5.62 -3.66
N ASN A 20 -11.00 -5.59 -3.01
CA ASN A 20 -11.96 -6.70 -2.95
C ASN A 20 -11.31 -8.04 -2.52
N VAL A 21 -10.50 -8.01 -1.46
CA VAL A 21 -9.77 -9.16 -0.93
C VAL A 21 -10.25 -9.53 0.48
N SER A 22 -10.00 -10.77 0.91
CA SER A 22 -10.33 -11.18 2.27
C SER A 22 -9.50 -10.39 3.31
N PRO A 23 -10.07 -10.06 4.49
CA PRO A 23 -9.34 -9.29 5.51
C PRO A 23 -8.02 -9.92 5.96
N GLY A 24 -8.03 -11.23 6.23
CA GLY A 24 -6.83 -11.96 6.65
C GLY A 24 -5.77 -12.05 5.56
N GLY A 25 -6.19 -12.22 4.30
CA GLY A 25 -5.27 -12.19 3.15
C GLY A 25 -4.63 -10.81 2.97
N ALA A 26 -5.43 -9.75 3.04
CA ALA A 26 -4.95 -8.38 2.94
C ALA A 26 -3.95 -8.04 4.06
N GLN A 27 -4.24 -8.42 5.30
CA GLN A 27 -3.33 -8.16 6.42
C GLN A 27 -1.98 -8.87 6.25
N ARG A 28 -1.99 -10.15 5.82
CA ARG A 28 -0.75 -10.89 5.55
C ARG A 28 0.06 -10.24 4.44
N GLU A 29 -0.59 -9.85 3.35
CA GLU A 29 0.12 -9.25 2.22
C GLU A 29 0.65 -7.85 2.52
N LEU A 30 -0.14 -7.01 3.19
CA LEU A 30 0.30 -5.69 3.65
C LEU A 30 1.50 -5.78 4.59
N LYS A 31 1.52 -6.79 5.48
CA LYS A 31 2.69 -7.05 6.33
C LYS A 31 3.91 -7.42 5.49
N ARG A 32 3.78 -8.37 4.55
CA ARG A 32 4.90 -8.80 3.68
C ARG A 32 5.46 -7.66 2.84
N LEU A 33 4.61 -6.84 2.23
CA LEU A 33 5.02 -5.70 1.43
C LEU A 33 5.71 -4.63 2.28
N SER A 34 5.26 -4.43 3.52
CA SER A 34 5.89 -3.50 4.45
C SER A 34 7.26 -4.00 4.93
N GLU A 35 7.38 -5.30 5.22
CA GLU A 35 8.66 -5.93 5.59
C GLU A 35 9.67 -5.89 4.44
N ALA A 36 9.19 -5.99 3.20
CA ALA A 36 10.02 -5.82 2.00
C ALA A 36 10.38 -4.35 1.70
N GLY A 37 9.89 -3.38 2.49
CA GLY A 37 10.13 -1.95 2.27
C GLY A 37 9.42 -1.37 1.04
N ILE A 38 8.48 -2.10 0.44
CA ILE A 38 7.73 -1.65 -0.75
C ILE A 38 6.66 -0.62 -0.37
N ILE A 39 6.07 -0.78 0.81
CA ILE A 39 5.11 0.15 1.40
C ILE A 39 5.55 0.54 2.81
N VAL A 40 5.17 1.73 3.26
CA VAL A 40 5.41 2.20 4.63
C VAL A 40 4.18 1.91 5.47
N ARG A 41 4.38 1.34 6.66
CA ARG A 41 3.34 1.17 7.68
C ARG A 41 3.53 2.22 8.77
N THR A 42 2.51 3.02 9.03
CA THR A 42 2.48 4.00 10.13
C THR A 42 1.32 3.73 11.07
N ILE A 43 1.46 4.15 12.33
CA ILE A 43 0.38 4.15 13.31
C ILE A 43 0.03 5.61 13.61
N GLN A 44 -1.21 5.99 13.38
CA GLN A 44 -1.75 7.32 13.68
C GLN A 44 -3.07 7.16 14.41
N ASP A 45 -3.23 7.78 15.58
CA ASP A 45 -4.46 7.77 16.37
C ASP A 45 -5.04 6.35 16.56
N SER A 46 -4.18 5.39 16.93
CA SER A 46 -4.50 3.96 17.08
C SER A 46 -4.88 3.21 15.81
N HIS A 47 -4.81 3.84 14.64
CA HIS A 47 -5.10 3.23 13.36
C HIS A 47 -3.81 2.98 12.58
N VAL A 48 -3.78 1.83 11.89
CA VAL A 48 -2.69 1.49 10.97
C VAL A 48 -3.00 2.04 9.60
N LEU A 49 -2.07 2.81 9.05
CA LEU A 49 -2.11 3.28 7.68
C LEU A 49 -0.96 2.66 6.88
N TYR A 50 -1.20 2.51 5.58
CA TYR A 50 -0.20 2.08 4.61
C TYR A 50 -0.11 3.08 3.47
N GLN A 51 1.10 3.34 3.02
CA GLN A 51 1.43 4.25 1.92
C GLN A 51 2.48 3.60 1.02
N ALA A 52 2.53 3.94 -0.27
CA ALA A 52 3.66 3.55 -1.10
C ALA A 52 4.97 4.10 -0.50
N ASN A 53 6.09 3.39 -0.64
CA ASN A 53 7.38 3.88 -0.16
C ASN A 53 8.19 4.48 -1.32
N PRO A 54 8.34 5.81 -1.44
CA PRO A 54 9.19 6.43 -2.47
C PRO A 54 10.67 6.08 -2.32
N ALA A 55 11.12 5.65 -1.13
CA ALA A 55 12.48 5.20 -0.90
C ALA A 55 12.72 3.73 -1.31
N CYS A 56 11.69 3.01 -1.77
CA CYS A 56 11.86 1.67 -2.34
C CYS A 56 12.63 1.78 -3.67
N PRO A 57 13.72 1.01 -3.88
CA PRO A 57 14.49 1.08 -5.13
C PRO A 57 13.67 0.82 -6.40
N ALA A 58 12.63 -0.03 -6.31
CA ALA A 58 11.74 -0.37 -7.42
C ALA A 58 10.53 0.57 -7.53
N TYR A 59 10.50 1.69 -6.81
CA TYR A 59 9.32 2.54 -6.69
C TYR A 59 8.85 3.09 -8.04
N ILE A 60 9.78 3.53 -8.91
CA ILE A 60 9.44 4.12 -10.21
C ILE A 60 8.84 3.08 -11.15
N GLU A 61 9.43 1.89 -11.21
CA GLU A 61 8.96 0.76 -12.00
C GLU A 61 7.59 0.29 -11.51
N LEU A 62 7.39 0.17 -10.20
CA LEU A 62 6.09 -0.19 -9.64
C LEU A 62 5.05 0.88 -9.97
N ARG A 63 5.37 2.16 -9.81
CA ARG A 63 4.45 3.27 -10.09
C ARG A 63 4.05 3.33 -11.57
N SER A 64 4.96 3.07 -12.50
CA SER A 64 4.65 3.11 -13.94
C SER A 64 3.64 2.03 -14.33
N LEU A 65 3.70 0.83 -13.73
CA LEU A 65 2.73 -0.25 -13.95
C LEU A 65 1.30 0.16 -13.56
N PHE A 66 1.14 0.97 -12.52
CA PHE A 66 -0.19 1.37 -12.03
C PHE A 66 -0.74 2.66 -12.65
N ILE A 67 0.12 3.51 -13.21
CA ILE A 67 -0.29 4.75 -13.90
C ILE A 67 -0.60 4.47 -15.37
N SER A 68 0.14 3.55 -16.01
CA SER A 68 -0.01 3.25 -17.44
C SER A 68 -1.18 2.31 -17.79
N SER A 69 -1.96 1.85 -16.80
CA SER A 69 -3.17 1.06 -17.08
C SER A 69 -4.34 2.01 -17.39
N PRO A 70 -4.94 1.93 -18.60
CA PRO A 70 -6.12 2.72 -18.97
C PRO A 70 -7.32 2.42 -18.06
#